data_AF-A0A9E7DD18-F1
#
_entry.id   AF-A0A9E7DD18-F1
#
_cell.length_a   1.000
_cell.length_b   1.000
_cell.length_c   1.000
_cell.angle_alpha   90.00
_cell.angle_beta   90.00
_cell.angle_gamma   90.00
#
_symmetry.space_group_name_H-M   'P 1'
#
loop_
_entity.id
_entity.type
_entity.pdbx_description
1 polymer ?
#
loop_
_entity_poly.entity_id
_entity_poly.type
_entity_poly.pdbx_seq_one_letter_code
_entity_poly.pdbx_strand_id
1 'polypeptide(L)'
;MADNAPNFIRRSGFISSVKADDQTIDKVLANLGVLALLGEPVLPQHRSISVLVSDQNQVATVKNGELAPGLDLSDLVYKLATELEADVLIGPARYDASAGSDEDYEPDYAALRVAVLTPMSSYTVPLQSTLLERTLAVVNLPEIDRRLVLYAGDGLEIGDLGWDEEQLPSLVLRSYKGELSLSAVTSGDLDDDSEVVTVLRRREWVVWPKGRIAKARKEELAAALAAPTHAAELSVVTPNADVEALDKALAADSGNGVDGAAPVLEALGLPQWLGPWLRGEIATSAVEDVVVHEPRGLSNAVGRSVSMMLDDSAVSGPSFWQGYTRTVTDQPWLFRAAHLLEAGAGGALVGTALTRRLRNGGGLSGTLLVMGAGLVVDSAAEFALASWTRARELRRRAVEAEREARRAAAQQ
;
A
#
# COMPACT_ATOMS: atom_id res chain seq x y z
N MET A 1 21.39 16.57 43.90
CA MET A 1 21.11 17.18 42.58
C MET A 1 20.83 16.02 41.66
N ALA A 2 19.58 15.82 41.27
CA ALA A 2 19.26 14.79 40.28
C ALA A 2 19.92 15.20 38.96
N ASP A 3 20.71 14.29 38.38
CA ASP A 3 21.28 14.43 37.05
C ASP A 3 20.14 14.64 36.05
N ASN A 4 19.90 15.88 35.65
CA ASN A 4 19.05 16.21 34.50
C ASN A 4 19.84 15.92 33.22
N ALA A 5 20.22 14.66 33.01
CA ALA A 5 20.67 14.24 31.70
C ALA A 5 19.50 14.43 30.72
N PRO A 6 19.69 15.11 29.59
CA PRO A 6 18.62 15.35 28.63
C PRO A 6 18.03 14.02 28.18
N ASN A 7 16.71 13.89 28.30
CA ASN A 7 16.00 12.72 27.78
C ASN A 7 15.96 12.82 26.25
N PHE A 8 16.49 11.82 25.56
CA PHE A 8 16.52 11.77 24.11
C PHE A 8 15.47 10.81 23.58
N ILE A 9 14.67 11.28 22.62
CA ILE A 9 13.67 10.50 21.92
C ILE A 9 14.06 10.31 20.46
N ARG A 10 13.77 9.13 19.90
CA ARG A 10 14.01 8.84 18.49
C ARG A 10 13.03 9.62 17.61
N ARG A 11 13.55 10.26 16.56
CA ARG A 11 12.77 10.87 15.48
C ARG A 11 13.23 10.29 14.15
N SER A 12 12.27 9.82 13.36
CA SER A 12 12.51 9.24 12.04
C SER A 12 12.07 10.19 10.94
N GLY A 13 12.57 9.91 9.74
CA GLY A 13 12.37 10.75 8.59
C GLY A 13 12.99 10.16 7.32
N PHE A 14 13.08 10.99 6.29
CA PHE A 14 13.71 10.64 5.02
C PHE A 14 14.60 11.77 4.48
N ILE A 15 15.56 11.38 3.67
CA ILE A 15 16.39 12.25 2.83
C ILE A 15 16.11 11.81 1.39
N SER A 16 15.54 12.69 0.59
CA SER A 16 15.28 12.49 -0.83
C SER A 16 16.31 13.24 -1.66
N SER A 17 17.25 12.53 -2.28
CA SER A 17 18.27 13.13 -3.16
C SER A 17 18.59 12.19 -4.31
N VAL A 18 18.70 12.76 -5.51
CA VAL A 18 19.18 12.05 -6.71
C VAL A 18 20.69 12.18 -6.88
N LYS A 19 21.32 13.14 -6.20
CA LYS A 19 22.76 13.43 -6.32
C LYS A 19 23.59 12.87 -5.17
N ALA A 20 23.05 12.78 -3.97
CA ALA A 20 23.80 12.35 -2.80
C ALA A 20 23.84 10.82 -2.68
N ASP A 21 25.05 10.26 -2.69
CA ASP A 21 25.29 8.85 -2.36
C ASP A 21 25.44 8.64 -0.85
N ASP A 22 25.40 7.37 -0.42
CA ASP A 22 25.48 6.99 1.00
C ASP A 22 26.76 7.52 1.67
N GLN A 23 27.88 7.51 0.94
CA GLN A 23 29.16 8.00 1.47
C GLN A 23 29.15 9.51 1.72
N THR A 24 28.43 10.27 0.89
CA THR A 24 28.30 11.72 1.03
C THR A 24 27.42 12.03 2.24
N ILE A 25 26.28 11.35 2.38
CA ILE A 25 25.37 11.50 3.53
C ILE A 25 26.10 11.17 4.84
N ASP A 26 26.82 10.05 4.88
CA ASP A 26 27.65 9.63 6.03
C ASP A 26 28.65 10.72 6.44
N LYS A 27 29.37 11.28 5.46
CA LYS A 27 30.38 12.32 5.72
C LYS A 27 29.76 13.59 6.29
N VAL A 28 28.64 14.05 5.72
CA VAL A 28 27.94 15.26 6.20
C VAL A 28 27.49 15.06 7.65
N LEU A 29 26.79 13.97 7.95
CA LEU A 29 26.32 13.67 9.31
C LEU A 29 27.49 13.52 10.31
N ALA A 30 28.55 12.81 9.93
CA ALA A 30 29.72 12.65 10.77
C ALA A 30 30.47 13.97 11.02
N ASN A 31 30.49 14.89 10.04
CA ASN A 31 31.06 16.23 10.16
C ASN A 31 30.23 17.13 11.10
N LEU A 32 28.91 17.00 11.05
CA LEU A 32 27.99 17.70 11.96
C LEU A 32 28.01 17.11 13.38
N GLY A 33 28.70 15.99 13.59
CA GLY A 33 28.81 15.34 14.89
C GLY A 33 27.52 14.63 15.33
N VAL A 34 26.60 14.41 14.40
CA VAL A 34 25.28 13.81 14.66
C VAL A 34 25.42 12.30 14.76
N LEU A 35 24.77 11.72 15.77
CA LEU A 35 24.55 10.28 15.84
C LEU A 35 23.24 9.96 15.11
N ALA A 36 23.35 9.19 14.03
CA ALA A 36 22.20 8.84 13.18
C ALA A 36 22.20 7.36 12.80
N LEU A 37 21.01 6.82 12.58
CA LEU A 37 20.79 5.55 11.91
C LEU A 37 20.29 5.85 10.50
N LEU A 38 21.05 5.41 9.50
CA LEU A 38 20.64 5.47 8.10
C LEU A 38 20.19 4.11 7.63
N GLY A 39 19.36 4.11 6.60
CA GLY A 39 18.94 2.90 5.91
C GLY A 39 18.89 3.11 4.41
N GLU A 40 19.21 2.03 3.68
CA GLU A 40 19.08 1.94 2.23
C GLU A 40 17.67 2.32 1.73
N PRO A 41 17.57 2.78 0.47
CA PRO A 41 16.32 3.31 -0.06
C PRO A 41 15.29 2.23 -0.40
N VAL A 42 14.00 2.53 -0.18
CA VAL A 42 12.88 1.72 -0.72
C VAL A 42 12.62 2.08 -2.18
N LEU A 43 12.78 3.37 -2.50
CA LEU A 43 12.78 3.94 -3.85
C LEU A 43 14.09 4.69 -4.01
N PRO A 44 14.78 4.62 -5.17
CA PRO A 44 16.19 5.01 -5.31
C PRO A 44 16.59 6.38 -4.71
N GLN A 45 15.70 7.37 -4.72
CA GLN A 45 15.97 8.69 -4.15
C GLN A 45 15.77 8.81 -2.62
N HIS A 46 15.01 7.93 -1.96
CA HIS A 46 14.58 8.10 -0.56
C HIS A 46 15.38 7.26 0.42
N ARG A 47 16.34 7.86 1.13
CA ARG A 47 17.02 7.24 2.29
C ARG A 47 16.22 7.49 3.56
N SER A 48 16.13 6.52 4.45
CA SER A 48 15.64 6.86 5.80
C SER A 48 16.74 7.42 6.66
N ILE A 49 16.32 8.23 7.60
CA ILE A 49 17.17 8.68 8.70
C ILE A 49 16.39 8.58 10.01
N SER A 50 17.07 8.15 11.06
CA SER A 50 16.61 8.30 12.44
C SER A 50 17.69 8.94 13.29
N VAL A 51 17.29 9.90 14.11
CA VAL A 51 18.17 10.62 15.04
C VAL A 51 17.55 10.62 16.43
N LEU A 52 18.38 10.90 17.43
CA LEU A 52 17.93 11.16 18.79
C LEU A 52 17.76 12.67 18.99
N VAL A 53 16.65 13.10 19.58
CA VAL A 53 16.32 14.52 19.80
C VAL A 53 15.95 14.73 21.27
N SER A 54 16.50 15.78 21.90
CA SER A 54 16.17 16.12 23.28
C SER A 54 14.77 16.74 23.43
N ASP A 55 14.33 16.90 24.66
CA ASP A 55 13.15 17.69 25.03
C ASP A 55 13.18 19.15 24.52
N GLN A 56 14.38 19.71 24.34
CA GLN A 56 14.63 21.05 23.80
C GLN A 56 14.78 21.06 22.27
N ASN A 57 14.35 20.01 21.57
CA ASN A 57 14.44 19.87 20.11
C ASN A 57 15.87 19.86 19.55
N GLN A 58 16.87 19.50 20.38
CA GLN A 58 18.27 19.46 19.95
C GLN A 58 18.68 18.04 19.58
N VAL A 59 19.32 17.89 18.43
CA VAL A 59 19.77 16.58 17.93
C VAL A 59 20.98 16.11 18.72
N ALA A 60 20.99 14.84 19.09
CA ALA A 60 22.06 14.23 19.85
C ALA A 60 23.35 14.18 19.04
N THR A 61 24.40 14.70 19.65
CA THR A 61 25.79 14.56 19.20
C THR A 61 26.54 13.68 20.19
N VAL A 62 27.71 13.16 19.81
CA VAL A 62 28.58 12.46 20.77
C VAL A 62 29.79 13.31 21.10
N LYS A 63 29.91 13.71 22.36
CA LYS A 63 31.07 14.44 22.91
C LYS A 63 31.68 13.61 24.03
N ASN A 64 32.99 13.37 23.96
CA ASN A 64 33.72 12.55 24.93
C ASN A 64 33.14 11.14 25.15
N GLY A 65 32.44 10.57 24.16
CA GLY A 65 31.79 9.27 24.28
C GLY A 65 30.39 9.30 24.92
N GLU A 66 29.89 10.48 25.28
CA GLU A 66 28.55 10.68 25.86
C GLU A 66 27.64 11.44 24.90
N LEU A 67 26.32 11.22 25.03
CA LEU A 67 25.34 11.99 24.29
C LEU A 67 25.31 13.41 24.84
N ALA A 68 25.43 14.37 23.94
CA ALA A 68 25.33 15.78 24.27
C ALA A 68 24.39 16.46 23.28
N PRO A 69 23.56 17.41 23.72
CA PRO A 69 22.74 18.19 22.82
C PRO A 69 23.59 18.95 21.78
N GLY A 70 23.13 18.93 20.53
CA GLY A 70 23.76 19.56 19.38
C GLY A 70 22.94 20.69 18.79
N LEU A 71 22.84 20.70 17.46
CA LEU A 71 22.02 21.66 16.70
C LEU A 71 20.54 21.46 16.98
N ASP A 72 19.74 22.50 16.79
CA ASP A 72 18.28 22.35 16.69
C ASP A 72 17.93 21.43 15.51
N LEU A 73 16.84 20.66 15.64
CA LEU A 73 16.38 19.75 14.59
C LEU A 73 16.14 20.46 13.26
N SER A 74 15.59 21.68 13.29
CA SER A 74 15.31 22.48 12.08
C SER A 74 16.61 22.93 11.41
N ASP A 75 17.62 23.31 12.20
CA ASP A 75 18.93 23.68 11.70
C ASP A 75 19.66 22.48 11.08
N LEU A 76 19.52 21.28 11.66
CA LEU A 76 20.04 20.06 11.07
C LEU A 76 19.38 19.79 9.71
N VAL A 77 18.05 19.79 9.67
CA VAL A 77 17.28 19.54 8.44
C VAL A 77 17.65 20.54 7.34
N TYR A 78 17.73 21.84 7.67
CA TYR A 78 18.16 22.88 6.74
C TYR A 78 19.58 22.64 6.18
N LYS A 79 20.54 22.31 7.05
CA LYS A 79 21.93 22.03 6.63
C LYS A 79 22.03 20.78 5.78
N LEU A 80 21.37 19.69 6.18
CA LEU A 80 21.36 18.45 5.41
C LEU A 80 20.78 18.68 4.03
N ALA A 81 19.62 19.31 3.95
CA ALA A 81 18.97 19.59 2.68
C ALA A 81 19.85 20.48 1.79
N THR A 82 20.44 21.55 2.32
CA THR A 82 21.30 22.45 1.55
C THR A 82 22.60 21.80 1.09
N GLU A 83 23.31 21.06 1.97
CA GLU A 83 24.58 20.42 1.61
C GLU A 83 24.41 19.22 0.68
N LEU A 84 23.25 18.53 0.75
CA LEU A 84 22.94 17.35 -0.06
C LEU A 84 22.09 17.67 -1.31
N GLU A 85 21.69 18.94 -1.49
CA GLU A 85 20.70 19.37 -2.49
C GLU A 85 19.46 18.45 -2.50
N ALA A 86 18.86 18.28 -1.32
CA ALA A 86 17.87 17.24 -1.02
C ALA A 86 16.58 17.80 -0.41
N ASP A 87 15.49 17.03 -0.49
CA ASP A 87 14.30 17.20 0.37
C ASP A 87 14.46 16.34 1.62
N VAL A 88 14.50 16.97 2.78
CA VAL A 88 14.75 16.31 4.06
C VAL A 88 13.58 16.56 4.99
N LEU A 89 13.00 15.47 5.50
CA LEU A 89 11.99 15.47 6.56
C LEU A 89 12.52 14.66 7.73
N ILE A 90 12.52 15.19 8.95
CA ILE A 90 12.80 14.44 10.19
C ILE A 90 11.82 14.88 11.26
N GLY A 91 10.96 13.96 11.71
CA GLY A 91 9.84 14.31 12.59
C GLY A 91 9.01 15.44 11.97
N PRO A 92 8.73 16.55 12.71
CA PRO A 92 7.97 17.68 12.19
C PRO A 92 8.79 18.66 11.32
N ALA A 93 10.11 18.53 11.26
CA ALA A 93 10.97 19.48 10.53
C ALA A 93 11.18 19.03 9.09
N ARG A 94 10.86 19.91 8.12
CA ARG A 94 11.08 19.68 6.69
C ARG A 94 11.79 20.85 6.03
N TYR A 95 12.73 20.57 5.14
CA TYR A 95 13.29 21.57 4.24
C TYR A 95 13.62 20.93 2.90
N ASP A 96 13.18 21.56 1.82
CA ASP A 96 13.45 21.15 0.46
C ASP A 96 14.45 22.11 -0.19
N ALA A 97 15.67 21.63 -0.43
CA ALA A 97 16.71 22.33 -1.19
C ALA A 97 17.03 21.61 -2.51
N SER A 98 16.18 20.67 -2.93
CA SER A 98 16.34 20.00 -4.21
C SER A 98 16.13 21.00 -5.35
N ALA A 99 17.01 20.96 -6.35
CA ALA A 99 16.96 21.89 -7.48
C ALA A 99 15.88 21.46 -8.48
N GLY A 100 14.59 21.67 -8.14
CA GLY A 100 13.46 21.37 -9.02
C GLY A 100 13.15 19.88 -9.13
N SER A 101 11.89 19.57 -9.40
CA SER A 101 11.42 18.20 -9.62
C SER A 101 12.17 17.58 -10.80
N ASP A 102 12.89 16.49 -10.56
CA ASP A 102 13.47 15.65 -11.61
C ASP A 102 12.33 15.04 -12.46
N GLU A 103 11.83 15.80 -13.43
CA GLU A 103 10.89 15.32 -14.46
C GLU A 103 11.50 14.19 -15.32
N ASP A 104 12.83 13.98 -15.23
CA ASP A 104 13.59 13.01 -16.02
C ASP A 104 14.01 11.74 -15.24
N TYR A 105 13.74 11.66 -13.93
CA TYR A 105 14.04 10.44 -13.16
C TYR A 105 12.89 9.44 -13.27
N GLU A 106 13.01 8.48 -14.19
CA GLU A 106 12.11 7.33 -14.30
C GLU A 106 12.70 6.14 -13.53
N PRO A 107 12.16 5.80 -12.33
CA PRO A 107 12.67 4.68 -11.56
C PRO A 107 12.43 3.39 -12.32
N ASP A 108 13.45 2.53 -12.43
CA ASP A 108 13.29 1.20 -13.02
C ASP A 108 12.50 0.33 -12.05
N TYR A 109 11.17 0.29 -12.23
CA TYR A 109 10.23 -0.51 -11.46
C TYR A 109 10.10 -1.95 -11.96
N ALA A 110 10.86 -2.40 -12.97
CA ALA A 110 10.75 -3.77 -13.46
C ALA A 110 11.06 -4.81 -12.36
N ALA A 111 11.88 -4.44 -11.37
CA ALA A 111 12.20 -5.26 -10.22
C ALA A 111 11.22 -5.12 -9.04
N LEU A 112 10.23 -4.22 -9.11
CA LEU A 112 9.24 -4.01 -8.05
C LEU A 112 8.27 -5.20 -8.02
N ARG A 113 8.05 -5.74 -6.82
CA ARG A 113 7.11 -6.83 -6.54
C ARG A 113 6.31 -6.48 -5.32
N VAL A 114 4.99 -6.54 -5.41
CA VAL A 114 4.11 -6.18 -4.31
C VAL A 114 3.12 -7.30 -4.04
N ALA A 115 3.01 -7.69 -2.78
CA ALA A 115 2.02 -8.61 -2.28
C ALA A 115 1.16 -7.90 -1.24
N VAL A 116 -0.15 -7.85 -1.47
CA VAL A 116 -1.12 -7.26 -0.55
C VAL A 116 -1.93 -8.38 0.08
N LEU A 117 -1.73 -8.61 1.39
CA LEU A 117 -2.60 -9.46 2.18
C LEU A 117 -3.82 -8.66 2.59
N THR A 118 -5.01 -9.08 2.14
CA THR A 118 -6.24 -8.30 2.29
C THR A 118 -7.45 -9.22 2.51
N PRO A 119 -8.48 -8.77 3.25
CA PRO A 119 -9.79 -9.42 3.30
C PRO A 119 -10.60 -9.23 2.01
N MET A 120 -10.15 -8.38 1.07
CA MET A 120 -10.81 -8.07 -0.19
C MET A 120 -11.37 -9.33 -0.85
N SER A 121 -12.65 -9.30 -1.20
CA SER A 121 -13.33 -10.38 -1.91
C SER A 121 -12.70 -10.67 -3.27
N SER A 122 -12.54 -11.96 -3.63
CA SER A 122 -11.93 -12.35 -4.91
C SER A 122 -12.68 -11.82 -6.14
N TYR A 123 -13.98 -11.52 -6.00
CA TYR A 123 -14.78 -10.98 -7.09
C TYR A 123 -14.46 -9.51 -7.42
N THR A 124 -13.80 -8.73 -6.54
CA THR A 124 -13.47 -7.32 -6.84
C THR A 124 -12.15 -7.20 -7.63
N VAL A 125 -11.30 -8.23 -7.60
CA VAL A 125 -9.98 -8.23 -8.24
C VAL A 125 -10.02 -8.01 -9.77
N PRO A 126 -10.95 -8.60 -10.56
CA PRO A 126 -11.07 -8.26 -11.99
C PRO A 126 -11.27 -6.76 -12.24
N LEU A 127 -12.09 -6.10 -11.42
CA LEU A 127 -12.33 -4.66 -11.50
C LEU A 127 -11.09 -3.87 -11.11
N GLN A 128 -10.45 -4.23 -10.00
CA GLN A 128 -9.20 -3.61 -9.54
C GLN A 128 -8.10 -3.71 -10.60
N SER A 129 -7.93 -4.87 -11.23
CA SER A 129 -6.97 -5.06 -12.33
C SER A 129 -7.23 -4.11 -13.49
N THR A 130 -8.50 -3.85 -13.81
CA THR A 130 -8.87 -2.93 -14.88
C THR A 130 -8.68 -1.46 -14.49
N LEU A 131 -9.04 -1.08 -13.25
CA LEU A 131 -8.89 0.29 -12.75
C LEU A 131 -7.42 0.70 -12.60
N LEU A 132 -6.58 -0.23 -12.12
CA LEU A 132 -5.14 -0.03 -11.98
C LEU A 132 -4.38 -0.24 -13.30
N GLU A 133 -5.09 -0.61 -14.37
CA GLU A 133 -4.54 -0.93 -15.69
C GLU A 133 -3.39 -1.95 -15.67
N ARG A 134 -3.42 -2.88 -14.70
CA ARG A 134 -2.36 -3.88 -14.50
C ARG A 134 -2.87 -5.28 -14.21
N THR A 135 -2.03 -6.25 -14.53
CA THR A 135 -2.32 -7.66 -14.21
C THR A 135 -2.22 -7.88 -12.71
N LEU A 136 -3.29 -8.40 -12.10
CA LEU A 136 -3.33 -8.80 -10.70
C LEU A 136 -3.45 -10.32 -10.62
N ALA A 137 -2.66 -10.94 -9.76
CA ALA A 137 -2.76 -12.36 -9.46
C ALA A 137 -3.23 -12.55 -8.03
N VAL A 138 -4.09 -13.54 -7.78
CA VAL A 138 -4.73 -13.75 -6.48
C VAL A 138 -4.46 -15.16 -6.00
N VAL A 139 -4.06 -15.29 -4.74
CA VAL A 139 -4.01 -16.57 -4.03
C VAL A 139 -4.93 -16.45 -2.82
N ASN A 140 -5.89 -17.36 -2.69
CA ASN A 140 -6.75 -17.42 -1.51
C ASN A 140 -6.03 -18.14 -0.38
N LEU A 141 -6.11 -17.59 0.84
CA LEU A 141 -5.55 -18.18 2.06
C LEU A 141 -6.72 -18.46 3.04
N PRO A 142 -7.48 -19.55 2.80
CA PRO A 142 -8.70 -19.84 3.56
C PRO A 142 -8.45 -20.07 5.05
N GLU A 143 -7.24 -20.48 5.44
CA GLU A 143 -6.87 -20.75 6.84
C GLU A 143 -6.84 -19.48 7.70
N ILE A 144 -6.68 -18.32 7.08
CA ILE A 144 -6.64 -17.00 7.74
C ILE A 144 -7.74 -16.06 7.26
N ASP A 145 -8.67 -16.53 6.42
CA ASP A 145 -9.72 -15.72 5.79
C ASP A 145 -9.14 -14.45 5.13
N ARG A 146 -8.08 -14.63 4.35
CA ARG A 146 -7.39 -13.55 3.61
C ARG A 146 -7.06 -13.99 2.20
N ARG A 147 -6.64 -13.04 1.39
CA ARG A 147 -6.10 -13.26 0.05
C ARG A 147 -4.80 -12.50 -0.10
N LEU A 148 -3.87 -13.07 -0.86
CA LEU A 148 -2.70 -12.38 -1.37
C LEU A 148 -3.01 -11.90 -2.78
N VAL A 149 -3.01 -10.57 -2.98
CA VAL A 149 -3.04 -9.96 -4.30
C VAL A 149 -1.62 -9.56 -4.69
N LEU A 150 -1.13 -10.18 -5.77
CA LEU A 150 0.25 -10.10 -6.24
C LEU A 150 0.31 -9.30 -7.54
N TYR A 151 1.26 -8.38 -7.62
CA TYR A 151 1.59 -7.68 -8.86
C TYR A 151 3.07 -7.26 -8.87
N ALA A 152 3.58 -6.97 -10.06
CA ALA A 152 4.96 -6.57 -10.28
C ALA A 152 5.03 -5.49 -11.37
N GLY A 153 6.15 -4.78 -11.44
CA GLY A 153 6.37 -3.72 -12.42
C GLY A 153 5.82 -2.36 -12.00
N ASP A 154 5.90 -1.42 -12.94
CA ASP A 154 5.36 -0.07 -12.82
C ASP A 154 3.81 -0.03 -12.84
N GLY A 155 3.27 1.13 -12.51
CA GLY A 155 1.83 1.41 -12.54
C GLY A 155 1.21 1.55 -11.14
N LEU A 156 -0.08 1.87 -11.14
CA LEU A 156 -0.85 2.13 -9.92
C LEU A 156 -0.88 0.90 -9.00
N GLU A 157 -0.74 1.14 -7.71
CA GLU A 157 -0.82 0.13 -6.66
C GLU A 157 -2.21 0.06 -6.04
N ILE A 158 -2.50 -1.06 -5.36
CA ILE A 158 -3.68 -1.11 -4.49
C ILE A 158 -3.52 -0.06 -3.38
N GLY A 159 -4.55 0.75 -3.19
CA GLY A 159 -4.55 1.89 -2.28
C GLY A 159 -4.26 3.24 -2.95
N ASP A 160 -3.67 3.29 -4.15
CA ASP A 160 -3.40 4.56 -4.85
C ASP A 160 -4.68 5.31 -5.25
N LEU A 161 -5.77 4.55 -5.46
CA LEU A 161 -7.11 5.08 -5.73
C LEU A 161 -7.95 5.22 -4.45
N GLY A 162 -7.33 5.08 -3.27
CA GLY A 162 -7.98 4.99 -1.97
C GLY A 162 -8.18 3.54 -1.51
N TRP A 163 -8.28 3.37 -0.20
CA TRP A 163 -8.63 2.10 0.44
C TRP A 163 -10.14 2.01 0.68
N ASP A 164 -10.72 0.87 0.32
CA ASP A 164 -12.11 0.53 0.62
C ASP A 164 -12.16 -0.25 1.95
N GLU A 165 -13.26 -0.14 2.71
CA GLU A 165 -13.48 -0.93 3.94
C GLU A 165 -13.35 -2.44 3.68
N GLU A 166 -13.80 -2.94 2.52
CA GLU A 166 -13.64 -4.35 2.16
C GLU A 166 -12.18 -4.77 1.97
N GLN A 167 -11.27 -3.81 1.77
CA GLN A 167 -9.84 -4.06 1.59
C GLN A 167 -9.09 -3.98 2.91
N LEU A 168 -9.71 -3.50 3.98
CA LEU A 168 -9.04 -3.21 5.24
C LEU A 168 -9.44 -4.21 6.34
N PRO A 169 -8.54 -4.47 7.31
CA PRO A 169 -7.15 -4.04 7.33
C PRO A 169 -6.30 -4.83 6.31
N SER A 170 -5.25 -4.20 5.78
CA SER A 170 -4.34 -4.79 4.78
C SER A 170 -2.87 -4.75 5.21
N LEU A 171 -2.09 -5.72 4.75
CA LEU A 171 -0.63 -5.76 4.93
C LEU A 171 -0.01 -5.73 3.54
N VAL A 172 0.74 -4.68 3.25
CA VAL A 172 1.41 -4.48 1.97
C VAL A 172 2.89 -4.82 2.11
N LEU A 173 3.34 -5.83 1.38
CA LEU A 173 4.74 -6.21 1.27
C LEU A 173 5.27 -5.73 -0.07
N ARG A 174 6.25 -4.82 -0.09
CA ARG A 174 6.91 -4.38 -1.33
C ARG A 174 8.36 -4.80 -1.32
N SER A 175 8.77 -5.51 -2.34
CA SER A 175 10.15 -5.86 -2.61
C SER A 175 10.69 -5.08 -3.79
N TYR A 176 11.84 -4.44 -3.63
CA TYR A 176 12.53 -3.73 -4.69
C TYR A 176 14.04 -3.96 -4.58
N LYS A 177 14.66 -4.56 -5.60
CA LYS A 177 16.12 -4.83 -5.64
C LYS A 177 16.66 -5.55 -4.39
N GLY A 178 15.86 -6.44 -3.81
CA GLY A 178 16.23 -7.22 -2.62
C GLY A 178 15.87 -6.55 -1.29
N GLU A 179 15.46 -5.29 -1.30
CA GLU A 179 14.94 -4.57 -0.14
C GLU A 179 13.46 -4.89 0.07
N LEU A 180 13.01 -4.94 1.33
CA LEU A 180 11.62 -5.26 1.68
C LEU A 180 11.01 -4.17 2.57
N SER A 181 9.82 -3.70 2.21
CA SER A 181 8.95 -2.91 3.08
C SER A 181 7.69 -3.69 3.43
N LEU A 182 7.29 -3.62 4.71
CA LEU A 182 6.02 -4.11 5.22
C LEU A 182 5.23 -2.91 5.73
N SER A 183 4.03 -2.70 5.25
CA SER A 183 3.14 -1.65 5.73
C SER A 183 1.80 -2.26 6.17
N ALA A 184 1.43 -2.12 7.43
CA ALA A 184 0.05 -2.36 7.86
C ALA A 184 -0.78 -1.12 7.53
N VAL A 185 -1.97 -1.31 6.96
CA VAL A 185 -2.95 -0.28 6.67
C VAL A 185 -4.24 -0.67 7.37
N THR A 186 -4.61 0.08 8.40
CA THR A 186 -5.74 -0.25 9.28
C THR A 186 -6.96 0.65 9.08
N SER A 187 -6.79 1.83 8.48
CA SER A 187 -7.89 2.75 8.15
C SER A 187 -7.73 3.36 6.75
N GLY A 188 -8.86 3.74 6.15
CA GLY A 188 -8.92 4.46 4.88
C GLY A 188 -9.05 5.99 5.06
N ASP A 189 -9.13 6.45 6.31
CA ASP A 189 -9.24 7.88 6.63
C ASP A 189 -7.90 8.57 6.39
N LEU A 190 -7.91 9.57 5.50
CA LEU A 190 -6.73 10.34 5.10
C LEU A 190 -6.40 11.49 6.08
N ASP A 191 -7.15 11.64 7.17
CA ASP A 191 -6.73 12.49 8.28
C ASP A 191 -5.50 11.85 8.93
N ASP A 192 -4.55 12.67 9.40
CA ASP A 192 -3.14 12.37 9.79
C ASP A 192 -2.87 11.15 10.71
N ASP A 193 -3.89 10.38 11.08
CA ASP A 193 -3.87 9.21 11.95
C ASP A 193 -4.13 7.87 11.22
N SER A 194 -4.11 7.80 9.88
CA SER A 194 -4.00 6.48 9.23
C SER A 194 -2.71 5.81 9.67
N GLU A 195 -2.82 4.79 10.52
CA GLU A 195 -1.68 4.05 11.09
C GLU A 195 -1.03 3.19 9.99
N VAL A 196 -0.37 3.82 9.03
CA VAL A 196 0.50 3.15 8.07
C VAL A 196 1.81 2.82 8.78
N VAL A 197 1.79 1.71 9.49
CA VAL A 197 2.97 1.25 10.21
C VAL A 197 3.89 0.55 9.22
N THR A 198 4.93 1.26 8.79
CA THR A 198 5.89 0.77 7.81
C THR A 198 7.17 0.29 8.49
N VAL A 199 7.40 -1.01 8.44
CA VAL A 199 8.68 -1.65 8.77
C VAL A 199 9.50 -1.78 7.49
N LEU A 200 10.68 -1.18 7.50
CA LEU A 200 11.64 -1.27 6.40
C LEU A 200 12.71 -2.27 6.78
N ARG A 201 12.76 -3.39 6.08
CA ARG A 201 13.78 -4.43 6.22
C ARG A 201 14.84 -4.17 5.18
N ARG A 202 15.90 -3.52 5.65
CA ARG A 202 16.99 -3.03 4.81
C ARG A 202 18.29 -3.01 5.54
N ARG A 203 19.38 -2.87 4.78
CA ARG A 203 20.67 -2.56 5.38
C ARG A 203 20.60 -1.21 6.10
N GLU A 204 20.60 -1.27 7.43
CA GLU A 204 20.74 -0.11 8.29
C GLU A 204 22.17 -0.03 8.82
N TRP A 205 22.68 1.18 8.96
CA TRP A 205 23.97 1.41 9.58
C TRP A 205 23.96 2.67 10.42
N VAL A 206 24.69 2.61 11.53
CA VAL A 206 24.87 3.76 12.41
C VAL A 206 25.99 4.62 11.86
N VAL A 207 25.68 5.88 11.56
CA VAL A 207 26.67 6.91 11.28
C VAL A 207 27.19 7.42 12.62
N TRP A 208 28.48 7.14 12.86
CA TRP A 208 29.15 7.57 14.06
C TRP A 208 29.80 8.94 13.84
N PRO A 209 29.63 9.89 14.77
CA PRO A 209 30.39 11.13 14.72
C PRO A 209 31.88 10.88 14.90
N LYS A 210 32.70 11.83 14.44
CA LYS A 210 34.16 11.75 14.59
C LYS A 210 34.55 11.72 16.07
N GLY A 211 35.32 10.70 16.45
CA GLY A 211 35.83 10.58 17.81
C GLY A 211 35.99 9.12 18.25
N ARG A 212 36.65 8.92 19.40
CA ARG A 212 36.80 7.58 20.00
C ARG A 212 35.65 7.35 20.98
N ILE A 213 34.85 6.31 20.73
CA ILE A 213 33.75 5.86 21.58
C ILE A 213 34.03 4.42 21.98
N ALA A 214 33.86 4.10 23.27
CA ALA A 214 34.04 2.75 23.78
C ALA A 214 33.02 1.77 23.15
N LYS A 215 33.42 0.51 22.91
CA LYS A 215 32.59 -0.48 22.23
C LYS A 215 31.23 -0.70 22.93
N ALA A 216 31.24 -0.94 24.24
CA ALA A 216 30.00 -1.13 25.02
C ALA A 216 29.05 0.06 24.86
N ARG A 217 29.59 1.28 24.85
CA ARG A 217 28.78 2.49 24.65
C ARG A 217 28.23 2.61 23.23
N LYS A 218 28.96 2.13 22.22
CA LYS A 218 28.42 2.06 20.85
C LYS A 218 27.22 1.12 20.76
N GLU A 219 27.25 -0.01 21.45
CA GLU A 219 26.13 -0.97 21.45
C GLU A 219 24.89 -0.37 22.12
N GLU A 220 25.05 0.29 23.28
CA GLU A 220 23.95 1.00 23.95
C GLU A 220 23.35 2.13 23.10
N LEU A 221 24.19 2.93 22.45
CA LEU A 221 23.75 4.05 21.62
C LEU A 221 23.08 3.58 20.33
N ALA A 222 23.57 2.50 19.73
CA ALA A 222 22.91 1.88 18.58
C ALA A 222 21.55 1.32 18.96
N ALA A 223 21.42 0.67 20.12
CA ALA A 223 20.13 0.18 20.63
C ALA A 223 19.11 1.32 20.85
N ALA A 224 19.56 2.49 21.30
CA ALA A 224 18.69 3.66 21.45
C ALA A 224 18.16 4.22 20.11
N LEU A 225 18.87 4.00 19.00
CA LEU A 225 18.44 4.38 17.65
C LEU A 225 17.56 3.33 16.97
N ALA A 226 17.53 2.11 17.48
CA ALA A 226 16.80 1.01 16.88
C ALA A 226 15.32 1.38 16.72
N ALA A 227 14.74 0.98 15.58
CA ALA A 227 13.30 1.14 15.38
C ALA A 227 12.54 0.33 16.43
N PRO A 228 11.42 0.85 16.96
CA PRO A 228 10.51 0.00 17.71
C PRO A 228 10.06 -1.15 16.79
N THR A 229 9.99 -2.34 17.36
CA THR A 229 9.46 -3.53 16.72
C THR A 229 7.95 -3.36 16.66
N HIS A 230 7.44 -2.95 15.50
CA HIS A 230 6.01 -2.73 15.28
C HIS A 230 5.21 -4.05 15.16
N ALA A 231 5.57 -5.05 15.97
CA ALA A 231 5.04 -6.40 15.88
C ALA A 231 3.54 -6.44 16.20
N ALA A 232 3.12 -5.69 17.21
CA ALA A 232 1.72 -5.61 17.60
C ALA A 232 0.86 -5.02 16.48
N GLU A 233 1.30 -3.92 15.88
CA GLU A 233 0.59 -3.21 14.82
C GLU A 233 0.53 -4.05 13.53
N LEU A 234 1.63 -4.71 13.15
CA LEU A 234 1.64 -5.63 11.99
C LEU A 234 0.76 -6.87 12.21
N SER A 235 0.65 -7.35 13.45
CA SER A 235 -0.16 -8.54 13.78
C SER A 235 -1.66 -8.29 13.66
N VAL A 236 -2.14 -7.04 13.76
CA VAL A 236 -3.57 -6.70 13.64
C VAL A 236 -4.16 -7.17 12.32
N VAL A 237 -3.37 -7.16 11.25
CA VAL A 237 -3.81 -7.56 9.91
C VAL A 237 -3.88 -9.09 9.75
N THR A 238 -3.04 -9.81 10.48
CA THR A 238 -2.72 -11.23 10.27
C THR A 238 -3.28 -12.07 11.42
N PRO A 239 -4.47 -12.68 11.30
CA PRO A 239 -5.16 -13.32 12.43
C PRO A 239 -4.37 -14.43 13.14
N ASN A 240 -3.42 -15.06 12.46
CA ASN A 240 -2.59 -16.14 12.98
C ASN A 240 -1.13 -15.73 13.23
N ALA A 241 -0.82 -14.43 13.28
CA ALA A 241 0.54 -13.99 13.55
C ALA A 241 0.99 -14.34 14.98
N ASP A 242 2.19 -14.90 15.09
CA ASP A 242 2.90 -15.07 16.36
C ASP A 242 3.62 -13.76 16.68
N VAL A 243 3.01 -12.94 17.55
CA VAL A 243 3.52 -11.62 17.91
C VAL A 243 4.89 -11.70 18.59
N GLU A 244 5.14 -12.72 19.41
CA GLU A 244 6.43 -12.88 20.11
C GLU A 244 7.52 -13.28 19.13
N ALA A 245 7.23 -14.23 18.23
CA ALA A 245 8.17 -14.60 17.17
C ALA A 245 8.40 -13.44 16.20
N LEU A 246 7.37 -12.65 15.89
CA LEU A 246 7.46 -11.48 15.02
C LEU A 246 8.32 -10.41 15.65
N ASP A 247 8.12 -10.08 16.93
CA ASP A 247 8.92 -9.14 17.68
C ASP A 247 10.41 -9.53 17.68
N LYS A 248 10.69 -10.81 17.96
CA LYS A 248 12.04 -11.36 17.92
C LYS A 248 12.65 -11.31 16.51
N ALA A 249 11.87 -11.65 15.49
CA ALA A 249 12.31 -11.64 14.09
C ALA A 249 12.54 -10.22 13.56
N LEU A 250 11.78 -9.23 14.05
CA LEU A 250 11.96 -7.81 13.78
C LEU A 250 13.19 -7.25 14.50
N ALA A 251 13.42 -7.64 15.76
CA ALA A 251 14.58 -7.20 16.53
C ALA A 251 15.91 -7.82 16.06
N ALA A 252 15.87 -9.05 15.55
CA ALA A 252 17.08 -9.79 15.15
C ALA A 252 17.63 -9.39 13.77
N ASP A 253 16.82 -8.77 12.91
CA ASP A 253 17.19 -8.46 11.53
C ASP A 253 17.24 -6.96 11.28
N SER A 254 18.46 -6.45 11.21
CA SER A 254 18.76 -5.05 10.90
C SER A 254 19.45 -4.89 9.55
N GLY A 255 19.31 -5.82 8.59
CA GLY A 255 20.13 -5.66 7.40
C GLY A 255 20.01 -6.52 6.16
N ASN A 256 19.15 -7.54 6.10
CA ASN A 256 19.25 -8.53 5.03
C ASN A 256 18.10 -8.49 4.02
N GLY A 257 17.32 -7.41 3.94
CA GLY A 257 16.28 -7.27 2.93
C GLY A 257 15.27 -8.42 2.94
N VAL A 258 14.92 -8.93 1.75
CA VAL A 258 14.07 -10.12 1.60
C VAL A 258 14.75 -11.41 2.07
N ASP A 259 16.09 -11.49 2.02
CA ASP A 259 16.84 -12.68 2.46
C ASP A 259 16.74 -12.90 3.97
N GLY A 260 16.72 -11.81 4.74
CA GLY A 260 16.50 -11.82 6.19
C GLY A 260 15.04 -11.93 6.62
N ALA A 261 14.10 -11.80 5.68
CA ALA A 261 12.67 -11.69 6.00
C ALA A 261 11.98 -13.02 6.27
N ALA A 262 12.62 -14.17 6.00
CA ALA A 262 11.99 -15.48 6.16
C ALA A 262 11.36 -15.70 7.56
N PRO A 263 12.05 -15.41 8.68
CA PRO A 263 11.45 -15.56 10.01
C PRO A 263 10.28 -14.59 10.27
N VAL A 264 10.25 -13.41 9.61
CA VAL A 264 9.12 -12.47 9.71
C VAL A 264 7.93 -12.96 8.92
N LEU A 265 8.12 -13.41 7.68
CA LEU A 265 7.04 -13.97 6.87
C LEU A 265 6.42 -15.20 7.56
N GLU A 266 7.26 -16.04 8.17
CA GLU A 266 6.82 -17.18 8.97
C GLU A 266 6.04 -16.75 10.21
N ALA A 267 6.55 -15.76 10.98
CA ALA A 267 5.86 -15.25 12.17
C ALA A 267 4.52 -14.58 11.84
N LEU A 268 4.38 -13.99 10.64
CA LEU A 268 3.11 -13.45 10.14
C LEU A 268 2.14 -14.54 9.64
N GLY A 269 2.56 -15.81 9.63
CA GLY A 269 1.77 -16.93 9.11
C GLY A 269 1.62 -16.91 7.58
N LEU A 270 2.54 -16.27 6.85
CA LEU A 270 2.50 -16.17 5.40
C LEU A 270 3.11 -17.40 4.71
N PRO A 271 2.69 -17.74 3.48
CA PRO A 271 3.20 -18.90 2.77
C PRO A 271 4.71 -18.83 2.50
N GLN A 272 5.42 -19.96 2.66
CA GLN A 272 6.87 -20.04 2.47
C GLN A 272 7.35 -19.65 1.06
N TRP A 273 6.51 -19.84 0.03
CA TRP A 273 6.83 -19.47 -1.35
C TRP A 273 6.89 -17.95 -1.56
N LEU A 274 6.30 -17.14 -0.66
CA LEU A 274 6.21 -15.70 -0.82
C LEU A 274 7.59 -15.02 -0.79
N GLY A 275 8.52 -15.50 0.04
CA GLY A 275 9.90 -14.99 0.07
C GLY A 275 10.61 -15.14 -1.29
N PRO A 276 10.73 -16.36 -1.84
CA PRO A 276 11.25 -16.59 -3.20
C PRO A 276 10.53 -15.79 -4.29
N TRP A 277 9.20 -15.62 -4.19
CA TRP A 277 8.44 -14.78 -5.13
C TRP A 277 8.83 -13.30 -5.02
N LEU A 278 8.96 -12.75 -3.81
CA LEU A 278 9.39 -11.37 -3.54
C LEU A 278 10.82 -11.11 -4.06
N ARG A 279 11.69 -12.13 -4.08
CA ARG A 279 13.03 -12.05 -4.71
C ARG A 279 13.00 -12.18 -6.23
N GLY A 280 11.87 -12.59 -6.79
CA GLY A 280 11.73 -12.86 -8.22
C GLY A 280 12.35 -14.17 -8.69
N GLU A 281 12.62 -15.10 -7.77
CA GLU A 281 13.08 -16.46 -8.07
C GLU A 281 11.95 -17.32 -8.65
N ILE A 282 10.70 -16.99 -8.30
CA ILE A 282 9.50 -17.69 -8.75
C ILE A 282 8.63 -16.73 -9.57
N ALA A 283 8.21 -17.17 -10.76
CA ALA A 283 7.24 -16.44 -11.57
C ALA A 283 5.83 -16.52 -10.96
N THR A 284 5.03 -15.48 -11.09
CA THR A 284 3.66 -15.44 -10.54
C THR A 284 2.80 -16.61 -11.04
N SER A 285 2.97 -17.05 -12.29
CA SER A 285 2.25 -18.19 -12.87
C SER A 285 2.67 -19.56 -12.32
N ALA A 286 3.80 -19.64 -11.61
CA ALA A 286 4.28 -20.86 -10.99
C ALA A 286 3.81 -21.02 -9.53
N VAL A 287 3.10 -20.03 -8.99
CA VAL A 287 2.48 -20.12 -7.66
C VAL A 287 1.25 -21.02 -7.74
N GLU A 288 1.14 -21.96 -6.81
CA GLU A 288 0.00 -22.89 -6.74
C GLU A 288 -1.31 -22.12 -6.45
N ASP A 289 -2.42 -22.57 -7.04
CA ASP A 289 -3.76 -21.99 -6.91
C ASP A 289 -3.88 -20.49 -7.27
N VAL A 290 -2.89 -19.95 -7.99
CA VAL A 290 -2.91 -18.56 -8.43
C VAL A 290 -3.96 -18.35 -9.52
N VAL A 291 -4.79 -17.32 -9.35
CA VAL A 291 -5.75 -16.87 -10.36
C VAL A 291 -5.29 -15.52 -10.91
N VAL A 292 -5.03 -15.47 -12.22
CA VAL A 292 -4.54 -14.27 -12.90
C VAL A 292 -5.68 -13.50 -13.56
N HIS A 293 -5.75 -12.21 -13.28
CA HIS A 293 -6.69 -11.25 -13.84
C HIS A 293 -5.93 -10.19 -14.64
N GLU A 294 -6.19 -10.15 -15.95
CA GLU A 294 -5.68 -9.10 -16.83
C GLU A 294 -6.69 -7.95 -16.98
N PRO A 295 -6.22 -6.72 -17.26
CA PRO A 295 -7.07 -5.59 -17.58
C PRO A 295 -7.86 -5.86 -18.87
N ARG A 296 -9.19 -5.90 -18.81
CA ARG A 296 -10.04 -6.29 -19.95
C ARG A 296 -11.22 -5.35 -20.22
N GLY A 297 -11.10 -4.09 -19.79
CA GLY A 297 -12.11 -3.06 -19.97
C GLY A 297 -13.26 -3.16 -18.97
N LEU A 298 -13.80 -2.01 -18.56
CA LEU A 298 -14.67 -1.88 -17.38
C LEU A 298 -15.93 -2.75 -17.46
N SER A 299 -16.66 -2.75 -18.58
CA SER A 299 -17.89 -3.55 -18.70
C SER A 299 -17.66 -5.06 -18.59
N ASN A 300 -16.52 -5.56 -19.07
CA ASN A 300 -16.16 -6.98 -18.92
C ASN A 300 -15.79 -7.30 -17.47
N ALA A 301 -14.97 -6.43 -16.87
CA ALA A 301 -14.49 -6.59 -15.51
C ALA A 301 -15.65 -6.67 -14.52
N VAL A 302 -16.58 -5.71 -14.59
CA VAL A 302 -17.79 -5.68 -13.75
C VAL A 302 -18.64 -6.93 -13.96
N GLY A 303 -18.86 -7.37 -15.21
CA GLY A 303 -19.62 -8.59 -15.50
C GLY A 303 -18.99 -9.85 -14.90
N ARG A 304 -17.65 -9.96 -14.92
CA ARG A 304 -16.92 -11.08 -14.29
C ARG A 304 -16.98 -11.00 -12.77
N SER A 305 -16.82 -9.80 -12.19
CA SER A 305 -16.96 -9.56 -10.76
C SER A 305 -18.34 -10.00 -10.26
N VAL A 306 -19.41 -9.54 -10.90
CA VAL A 306 -20.77 -9.97 -10.53
C VAL A 306 -20.96 -11.47 -10.71
N SER A 307 -20.49 -12.06 -11.81
CA SER A 307 -20.58 -13.52 -11.99
C SER A 307 -19.89 -14.29 -10.86
N MET A 308 -18.67 -13.89 -10.47
CA MET A 308 -17.93 -14.52 -9.39
C MET A 308 -18.63 -14.36 -8.03
N MET A 309 -19.21 -13.19 -7.76
CA MET A 309 -20.02 -12.95 -6.56
C MET A 309 -21.28 -13.84 -6.53
N LEU A 310 -21.92 -14.03 -7.68
CA LEU A 310 -23.13 -14.86 -7.82
C LEU A 310 -22.84 -16.36 -7.72
N ASP A 311 -21.66 -16.79 -8.16
CA ASP A 311 -21.21 -18.18 -8.05
C ASP A 311 -20.76 -18.52 -6.61
N ASP A 312 -20.45 -17.51 -5.78
CA ASP A 312 -20.17 -17.68 -4.36
C ASP A 312 -21.46 -17.84 -3.53
N SER A 313 -21.73 -19.09 -3.14
CA SER A 313 -22.90 -19.46 -2.34
C SER A 313 -22.96 -18.82 -0.95
N ALA A 314 -21.81 -18.35 -0.41
CA ALA A 314 -21.77 -17.66 0.88
C ALA A 314 -22.37 -16.24 0.80
N VAL A 315 -22.26 -15.60 -0.36
CA VAL A 315 -22.75 -14.23 -0.60
C VAL A 315 -24.15 -14.26 -1.24
N SER A 316 -24.38 -15.19 -2.17
CA SER A 316 -25.56 -15.20 -3.05
C SER A 316 -26.65 -16.19 -2.63
N GLY A 317 -26.90 -16.28 -1.33
CA GLY A 317 -27.90 -17.17 -0.74
C GLY A 317 -29.36 -16.82 -1.09
N PRO A 318 -30.33 -17.70 -0.76
CA PRO A 318 -31.75 -17.51 -1.10
C PRO A 318 -32.37 -16.21 -0.57
N SER A 319 -31.88 -15.68 0.54
CA SER A 319 -32.31 -14.44 1.17
C SER A 319 -31.90 -13.19 0.38
N PHE A 320 -30.68 -13.17 -0.16
CA PHE A 320 -30.19 -12.11 -1.05
C PHE A 320 -31.09 -11.99 -2.29
N TRP A 321 -31.39 -13.12 -2.92
CA TRP A 321 -32.27 -13.16 -4.09
C TRP A 321 -33.70 -12.73 -3.77
N GLN A 322 -34.26 -13.09 -2.61
CA GLN A 322 -35.59 -12.64 -2.20
C GLN A 322 -35.65 -11.12 -1.93
N GLY A 323 -34.62 -10.55 -1.30
CA GLY A 323 -34.51 -9.11 -1.09
C GLY A 323 -34.39 -8.32 -2.39
N TYR A 324 -33.50 -8.76 -3.29
CA TYR A 324 -33.33 -8.16 -4.61
C TYR A 324 -34.60 -8.23 -5.46
N THR A 325 -35.25 -9.39 -5.52
CA THR A 325 -36.48 -9.58 -6.31
C THR A 325 -37.59 -8.66 -5.81
N ARG A 326 -37.73 -8.50 -4.50
CA ARG A 326 -38.74 -7.62 -3.87
C ARG A 326 -38.51 -6.15 -4.18
N THR A 327 -37.27 -5.67 -4.08
CA THR A 327 -36.94 -4.27 -4.40
C THR A 327 -37.17 -3.95 -5.88
N VAL A 328 -36.83 -4.89 -6.77
CA VAL A 328 -37.00 -4.73 -8.23
C VAL A 328 -38.48 -4.77 -8.65
N THR A 329 -39.32 -5.61 -8.03
CA THR A 329 -40.75 -5.67 -8.36
C THR A 329 -41.56 -4.54 -7.75
N ASP A 330 -41.25 -4.13 -6.51
CA ASP A 330 -42.13 -3.24 -5.74
C ASP A 330 -41.80 -1.76 -5.97
N GLN A 331 -40.56 -1.42 -6.35
CA GLN A 331 -40.13 -0.02 -6.55
C GLN A 331 -39.31 0.21 -7.84
N PRO A 332 -39.86 -0.06 -9.03
CA PRO A 332 -39.16 0.11 -10.31
C PRO A 332 -38.82 1.57 -10.67
N TRP A 333 -39.32 2.55 -9.91
CA TRP A 333 -39.06 3.97 -10.11
C TRP A 333 -37.78 4.47 -9.42
N LEU A 334 -37.27 3.77 -8.39
CA LEU A 334 -36.00 4.13 -7.74
C LEU A 334 -34.83 4.02 -8.73
N PHE A 335 -34.79 2.94 -9.52
CA PHE A 335 -33.78 2.75 -10.57
C PHE A 335 -33.89 3.79 -11.72
N ARG A 336 -35.08 4.33 -11.97
CA ARG A 336 -35.28 5.41 -12.96
C ARG A 336 -34.85 6.78 -12.43
N ALA A 337 -34.92 6.98 -11.11
CA ALA A 337 -34.45 8.20 -10.45
C ALA A 337 -32.91 8.20 -10.26
N ALA A 338 -32.31 7.04 -9.97
CA ALA A 338 -30.85 6.87 -9.88
C ALA A 338 -30.15 7.16 -11.22
N HIS A 339 -30.64 6.58 -12.33
CA HIS A 339 -30.09 6.82 -13.67
C HIS A 339 -30.18 8.29 -14.14
N LEU A 340 -31.12 9.08 -13.63
CA LEU A 340 -31.26 10.51 -13.96
C LEU A 340 -30.34 11.41 -13.12
N LEU A 341 -29.93 10.97 -11.92
CA LEU A 341 -28.97 11.68 -11.07
C LEU A 341 -27.52 11.38 -11.46
N GLU A 342 -27.21 10.14 -11.86
CA GLU A 342 -25.83 9.69 -12.13
C GLU A 342 -25.27 10.11 -13.49
N ALA A 343 -26.10 10.18 -14.54
CA ALA A 343 -25.62 10.51 -15.89
C ALA A 343 -25.17 11.98 -16.04
N GLY A 344 -25.59 12.87 -15.13
CA GLY A 344 -25.25 14.30 -15.17
C GLY A 344 -24.10 14.71 -14.24
N ALA A 345 -23.99 14.10 -13.06
CA ALA A 345 -23.04 14.56 -12.03
C ALA A 345 -21.67 13.87 -12.13
N GLY A 346 -21.63 12.53 -12.27
CA GLY A 346 -20.37 11.77 -12.26
C GLY A 346 -19.45 12.09 -13.45
N GLY A 347 -20.01 12.14 -14.66
CA GLY A 347 -19.26 12.51 -15.87
C GLY A 347 -18.79 13.98 -15.89
N ALA A 348 -19.55 14.89 -15.25
CA ALA A 348 -19.16 16.29 -15.13
C ALA A 348 -18.00 16.48 -14.14
N LEU A 349 -17.95 15.71 -13.05
CA LEU A 349 -16.86 15.79 -12.05
C LEU A 349 -15.55 15.19 -12.59
N VAL A 350 -15.62 14.04 -13.28
CA VAL A 350 -14.45 13.46 -13.98
C VAL A 350 -13.98 14.39 -15.11
N GLY A 351 -14.91 14.93 -15.90
CA GLY A 351 -14.60 15.85 -17.00
C GLY A 351 -13.99 17.19 -16.54
N THR A 352 -14.43 17.73 -15.40
CA THR A 352 -13.88 18.98 -14.82
C THR A 352 -12.51 18.77 -14.18
N ALA A 353 -12.27 17.60 -13.58
CA ALA A 353 -10.95 17.20 -13.08
C ALA A 353 -9.94 17.04 -14.23
N LEU A 354 -10.35 16.41 -15.34
CA LEU A 354 -9.49 16.18 -16.51
C LEU A 354 -9.19 17.48 -17.28
N THR A 355 -10.17 18.36 -17.44
CA THR A 355 -9.99 19.66 -18.13
C THR A 355 -9.15 20.65 -17.33
N ARG A 356 -9.17 20.61 -15.98
CA ARG A 356 -8.25 21.39 -15.14
C ARG A 356 -6.79 20.96 -15.31
N ARG A 357 -6.53 19.65 -15.41
CA ARG A 357 -5.19 19.11 -15.68
C ARG A 357 -4.66 19.58 -17.04
N LEU A 358 -5.49 19.49 -18.07
CA LEU A 358 -5.11 19.86 -19.45
C LEU A 358 -4.91 21.38 -19.65
N ARG A 359 -5.52 22.25 -18.84
CA ARG A 359 -5.37 23.72 -18.96
C ARG A 359 -4.34 24.36 -18.04
N ASN A 360 -4.12 23.81 -16.83
CA ASN A 360 -3.40 24.54 -15.77
C ASN A 360 -2.20 23.79 -15.17
N GLY A 361 -1.85 22.58 -15.62
CA GLY A 361 -0.66 21.86 -15.13
C GLY A 361 -0.66 21.50 -13.63
N GLY A 362 -1.78 21.70 -12.92
CA GLY A 362 -1.91 21.42 -11.49
C GLY A 362 -2.38 19.99 -11.20
N GLY A 363 -2.02 19.47 -10.01
CA GLY A 363 -2.37 18.14 -9.52
C GLY A 363 -3.88 17.86 -9.51
N LEU A 364 -4.23 16.59 -9.73
CA LEU A 364 -5.61 16.10 -9.74
C LEU A 364 -6.21 16.22 -8.34
N SER A 365 -7.42 16.79 -8.24
CA SER A 365 -8.21 16.75 -7.01
C SER A 365 -8.67 15.30 -6.80
N GLY A 366 -7.96 14.56 -5.94
CA GLY A 366 -8.23 13.15 -5.64
C GLY A 366 -9.68 12.91 -5.19
N THR A 367 -10.25 13.85 -4.44
CA THR A 367 -11.64 13.78 -3.96
C THR A 367 -12.69 13.79 -5.08
N LEU A 368 -12.48 14.55 -6.15
CA LEU A 368 -13.41 14.61 -7.29
C LEU A 368 -13.28 13.39 -8.22
N LEU A 369 -12.08 12.81 -8.29
CA LEU A 369 -11.79 11.61 -9.07
C LEU A 369 -12.33 10.36 -8.37
N VAL A 370 -12.19 10.27 -7.04
CA VAL A 370 -12.71 9.20 -6.19
C VAL A 370 -14.24 9.19 -6.16
N MET A 371 -14.90 10.34 -5.97
CA MET A 371 -16.36 10.41 -6.06
C MET A 371 -16.87 10.09 -7.47
N GLY A 372 -16.16 10.54 -8.51
CA GLY A 372 -16.51 10.25 -9.90
C GLY A 372 -16.35 8.77 -10.26
N ALA A 373 -15.29 8.11 -9.79
CA ALA A 373 -15.03 6.70 -10.02
C ALA A 373 -16.00 5.81 -9.22
N GLY A 374 -16.30 6.13 -7.96
CA GLY A 374 -17.27 5.40 -7.13
C GLY A 374 -18.67 5.36 -7.74
N LEU A 375 -19.16 6.49 -8.27
CA LEU A 375 -20.47 6.56 -8.94
C LEU A 375 -20.48 5.85 -10.31
N VAL A 376 -19.34 5.78 -11.00
CA VAL A 376 -19.22 4.99 -12.25
C VAL A 376 -19.18 3.48 -11.95
N VAL A 377 -18.63 3.06 -10.81
CA VAL A 377 -18.59 1.67 -10.37
C VAL A 377 -19.97 1.19 -9.90
N ASP A 378 -20.71 2.00 -9.16
CA ASP A 378 -22.08 1.69 -8.70
C ASP A 378 -23.05 1.56 -9.91
N SER A 379 -23.04 2.53 -10.82
CA SER A 379 -23.83 2.50 -12.05
C SER A 379 -23.45 1.36 -13.01
N ALA A 380 -22.18 0.95 -13.06
CA ALA A 380 -21.75 -0.18 -13.87
C ALA A 380 -22.22 -1.53 -13.29
N ALA A 381 -22.23 -1.69 -11.96
CA ALA A 381 -22.77 -2.88 -11.29
C ALA A 381 -24.27 -3.02 -11.53
N GLU A 382 -25.04 -1.93 -11.43
CA GLU A 382 -26.48 -1.92 -11.69
C GLU A 382 -26.83 -2.14 -13.18
N PHE A 383 -26.08 -1.54 -14.10
CA PHE A 383 -26.27 -1.74 -15.54
C PHE A 383 -25.94 -3.18 -15.98
N ALA A 384 -24.91 -3.78 -15.41
CA ALA A 384 -24.55 -5.17 -15.65
C ALA A 384 -25.65 -6.13 -15.14
N LEU A 385 -26.19 -5.88 -13.94
CA LEU A 385 -27.30 -6.66 -13.36
C LEU A 385 -28.61 -6.51 -14.16
N ALA A 386 -28.94 -5.32 -14.66
CA ALA A 386 -30.10 -5.07 -15.52
C ALA A 386 -29.96 -5.73 -16.91
N SER A 387 -28.75 -5.78 -17.47
CA SER A 387 -28.48 -6.43 -18.75
C SER A 387 -28.59 -7.97 -18.67
N TRP A 388 -28.14 -8.55 -17.55
CA TRP A 388 -28.15 -10.00 -17.33
C TRP A 388 -29.56 -10.54 -17.04
N THR A 389 -30.37 -9.81 -16.25
CA THR A 389 -31.78 -10.15 -16.02
C THR A 389 -32.58 -10.11 -17.32
N ARG A 390 -32.32 -9.13 -18.19
CA ARG A 390 -32.92 -9.05 -19.54
C ARG A 390 -32.47 -10.21 -20.44
N ALA A 391 -31.20 -10.60 -20.40
CA ALA A 391 -30.70 -11.74 -21.17
C ALA A 391 -31.28 -13.09 -20.70
N ARG A 392 -31.51 -13.25 -19.39
CA ARG A 392 -32.14 -14.44 -18.79
C ARG A 392 -33.63 -14.55 -19.17
N GLU A 393 -34.35 -13.44 -19.15
CA GLU A 393 -35.77 -13.39 -19.55
C GLU A 393 -35.95 -13.70 -21.05
N LEU A 394 -35.06 -13.19 -21.91
CA LEU A 394 -35.06 -13.50 -23.33
C LEU A 394 -34.76 -14.98 -23.60
N ARG A 395 -33.82 -15.59 -22.86
CA ARG A 395 -33.56 -17.04 -22.94
C ARG A 395 -34.75 -17.88 -22.48
N ARG A 396 -35.43 -17.46 -21.41
CA ARG A 396 -36.64 -18.15 -20.91
C ARG A 396 -37.76 -18.12 -21.95
N ARG A 397 -38.03 -16.95 -22.55
CA ARG A 397 -39.04 -16.80 -23.60
C ARG A 397 -38.69 -17.55 -24.87
N ALA A 398 -37.40 -17.61 -25.24
CA ALA A 398 -36.95 -18.42 -26.37
C ALA A 398 -37.20 -19.93 -26.13
N VAL A 399 -36.94 -20.42 -24.92
CA VAL A 399 -37.21 -21.82 -24.53
C VAL A 399 -38.71 -22.11 -24.46
N GLU A 400 -39.53 -21.16 -23.99
CA GLU A 400 -40.99 -21.29 -23.97
C GLU A 400 -41.58 -21.28 -25.39
N ALA A 401 -41.11 -20.38 -26.26
CA ALA A 401 -41.50 -20.35 -27.68
C ALA A 401 -41.10 -21.62 -28.44
N GLU A 402 -39.91 -22.19 -28.15
CA GLU A 402 -39.47 -23.45 -28.74
C GLU A 402 -40.32 -24.63 -28.27
N ARG A 403 -40.76 -24.63 -27.01
CA ARG A 403 -41.69 -25.64 -26.47
C ARG A 403 -43.10 -25.52 -27.07
N GLU A 404 -43.57 -24.30 -27.30
CA GLU A 404 -44.86 -24.06 -27.97
C GLU A 404 -44.81 -24.45 -29.45
N ALA A 405 -43.73 -24.14 -30.15
CA ALA A 405 -43.52 -24.56 -31.54
C ALA A 405 -43.47 -26.11 -31.67
N ARG A 406 -42.80 -26.80 -30.74
CA ARG A 406 -42.78 -28.27 -30.69
C ARG A 406 -44.15 -28.89 -30.37
N ARG A 407 -44.98 -28.21 -29.56
CA ARG A 407 -46.37 -28.65 -29.27
C ARG A 407 -47.29 -28.44 -30.45
N ALA A 408 -47.16 -27.33 -31.18
CA ALA A 408 -47.93 -27.05 -32.39
C ALA A 408 -47.60 -28.03 -33.53
N ALA A 409 -46.32 -28.39 -33.69
CA ALA A 409 -45.87 -29.39 -34.67
C ALA A 409 -46.31 -30.83 -34.35
N ALA A 410 -46.69 -31.13 -33.11
CA ALA A 410 -47.20 -32.44 -32.70
C ALA A 410 -48.73 -32.57 -32.80
N GLN A 411 -49.43 -31.49 -33.18
CA GLN A 411 -50.89 -31.44 -33.34
C GLN A 411 -51.33 -31.35 -34.82
N GLN A 412 -50.38 -31.30 -35.75
CA GLN A 412 -50.56 -31.54 -37.19
C GLN A 412 -50.13 -32.96 -37.52
#